data_AF-A0A524EM50-F1
#
_entry.id   AF-A0A524EM50-F1
#
_cell.length_a   1.000
_cell.length_b   1.000
_cell.length_c   1.000
_cell.angle_alpha   90.00
_cell.angle_beta   90.00
_cell.angle_gamma   90.00
#
_symmetry.space_group_name_H-M   'P 1'
#
loop_
_entity.id
_entity.type
_entity.pdbx_description
1 polymer ?
#
loop_
_entity_poly.entity_id
_entity_poly.type
_entity_poly.pdbx_seq_one_letter_code
_entity_poly.pdbx_strand_id
1 'polypeptide(L)'
;MSLQERFGKSKTKKELNSEIDLHKSLIIKKCKQQDYCSALEKLKSVLILINENQGEFDLTQERSELENLRFEIKSEIMHSRRKFLRRYHGLLNENLTKDNLEGFCKLLTMLKVQIDKNLEQLNLHEIHDEINTYFKYIKKLYTILSSYKVLNFNNASRQILRLASELKHIHYPNLRKFTYSLYHELLYSKLNEVSKRHERIKLVELSEILAIDPNNLSDLIAKLIKKDKSPIQYYIPKTQEIVFNRKL
;
A
#
# COMPACT_ATOMS: atom_id res chain seq x y z
N MET A 1 32.42 54.44 -17.49
CA MET A 1 31.28 53.62 -17.97
C MET A 1 31.13 52.42 -17.07
N SER A 2 30.09 52.40 -16.24
CA SER A 2 29.84 51.31 -15.30
C SER A 2 29.11 50.16 -16.01
N LEU A 3 29.24 48.93 -15.48
CA LEU A 3 28.53 47.74 -15.99
C LEU A 3 26.99 47.89 -16.03
N GLN A 4 26.44 48.89 -15.35
CA GLN A 4 25.01 49.23 -15.37
C GLN A 4 24.56 49.89 -16.69
N GLU A 5 25.46 50.53 -17.44
CA GLU A 5 25.11 51.17 -18.72
C GLU A 5 25.00 50.18 -19.89
N ARG A 6 25.47 48.93 -19.73
CA ARG A 6 25.43 47.90 -20.80
C ARG A 6 24.21 46.97 -20.76
N PHE A 7 23.39 47.02 -19.70
CA PHE A 7 22.18 46.19 -19.57
C PHE A 7 20.88 46.98 -19.32
N GLY A 8 20.94 48.32 -19.35
CA GLY A 8 19.81 49.20 -19.03
C GLY A 8 18.79 49.37 -20.15
N LYS A 9 18.06 48.33 -20.52
CA LYS A 9 16.69 48.52 -21.02
C LYS A 9 15.74 47.96 -19.95
N SER A 10 15.19 48.85 -19.12
CA SER A 10 14.00 48.50 -18.35
C SER A 10 12.95 48.01 -19.36
N LYS A 11 12.53 46.75 -19.27
CA LYS A 11 11.45 46.24 -20.12
C LYS A 11 10.24 47.15 -19.95
N THR A 12 9.61 47.54 -21.04
CA THR A 12 8.36 48.30 -20.94
C THR A 12 7.26 47.39 -20.40
N LYS A 13 6.25 47.95 -19.71
CA LYS A 13 5.08 47.17 -19.25
C LYS A 13 4.46 46.32 -20.37
N LYS A 14 4.42 46.85 -21.60
CA LYS A 14 3.90 46.14 -22.78
C LYS A 14 4.74 44.92 -23.15
N GLU A 15 6.07 45.02 -23.13
CA GLU A 15 6.97 43.91 -23.40
C GLU A 15 6.84 42.82 -22.32
N LEU A 16 6.76 43.23 -21.04
CA LEU A 16 6.55 42.32 -19.93
C LEU A 16 5.21 41.57 -20.03
N ASN A 17 4.12 42.29 -20.31
CA ASN A 17 2.80 41.66 -20.48
C ASN A 17 2.77 40.69 -21.67
N SER A 18 3.42 41.04 -22.78
CA SER A 18 3.52 40.15 -23.95
C SER A 18 4.28 38.86 -23.64
N GLU A 19 5.35 38.94 -22.83
CA GLU A 19 6.11 37.78 -22.38
C GLU A 19 5.31 36.90 -21.40
N ILE A 20 4.58 37.51 -20.48
CA ILE A 20 3.65 36.81 -19.57
C ILE A 20 2.58 36.06 -20.38
N ASP A 21 1.99 36.71 -21.38
CA ASP A 21 0.95 36.11 -22.22
C ASP A 21 1.49 34.96 -23.09
N LEU A 22 2.69 35.11 -23.64
CA LEU A 22 3.40 34.02 -24.31
C LEU A 22 3.56 32.83 -23.36
N HIS A 23 4.01 33.06 -22.13
CA HIS A 23 4.18 31.98 -21.17
C HIS A 23 2.86 31.35 -20.74
N LYS A 24 1.79 32.14 -20.51
CA LYS A 24 0.44 31.61 -20.25
C LYS A 24 0.00 30.68 -21.37
N SER A 25 0.18 31.08 -22.63
CA SER A 25 -0.18 30.25 -23.80
C SER A 25 0.59 28.92 -23.81
N LEU A 26 1.87 28.94 -23.45
CA LEU A 26 2.71 27.73 -23.35
C LEU A 26 2.27 26.83 -22.19
N ILE A 27 1.91 27.40 -21.04
CA ILE A 27 1.39 26.65 -19.88
C ILE A 27 0.08 25.96 -20.28
N ILE A 28 -0.86 26.68 -20.88
CA ILE A 28 -2.14 26.12 -21.35
C ILE A 28 -1.90 24.99 -22.37
N LYS A 29 -0.97 25.19 -23.31
CA LYS A 29 -0.60 24.15 -24.28
C LYS A 29 -0.08 22.88 -23.59
N LYS A 30 0.78 23.03 -22.57
CA LYS A 30 1.28 21.88 -21.78
C LYS A 30 0.17 21.19 -21.00
N CYS A 31 -0.78 21.94 -20.44
CA CYS A 31 -1.96 21.37 -19.78
C CYS A 31 -2.80 20.53 -20.75
N LYS A 32 -3.03 21.02 -21.98
CA LYS A 32 -3.74 20.26 -23.03
C LYS A 32 -3.01 18.96 -23.41
N GLN A 33 -1.69 18.95 -23.30
CA GLN A 33 -0.84 17.79 -23.53
C GLN A 33 -0.69 16.88 -22.29
N GLN A 34 -1.36 17.19 -21.18
CA GLN A 34 -1.26 16.51 -19.89
C GLN A 34 0.15 16.53 -19.26
N ASP A 35 1.01 17.45 -19.71
CA ASP A 35 2.36 17.67 -19.18
C ASP A 35 2.31 18.67 -18.00
N TYR A 36 1.62 18.26 -16.94
CA TYR A 36 1.31 19.13 -15.81
C TYR A 36 2.54 19.57 -15.00
N CYS A 37 3.57 18.72 -14.90
CA CYS A 37 4.80 19.10 -14.19
C CYS A 37 5.54 20.21 -14.91
N SER A 38 5.75 20.10 -16.21
CA SER A 38 6.37 21.18 -16.97
C SER A 38 5.50 22.44 -16.98
N ALA A 39 4.16 22.29 -16.96
CA ALA A 39 3.25 23.42 -16.83
C ALA A 39 3.46 24.16 -15.50
N LEU A 40 3.57 23.43 -14.39
CA LEU A 40 3.84 23.98 -13.05
C LEU A 40 5.23 24.62 -12.94
N GLU A 41 6.27 24.02 -13.52
CA GLU A 41 7.61 24.61 -13.55
C GLU A 41 7.60 25.94 -14.30
N LYS A 42 6.97 25.96 -15.48
CA LYS A 42 6.86 27.19 -16.28
C LYS A 42 6.06 28.25 -15.52
N LEU A 43 4.95 27.86 -14.90
CA LEU A 43 4.14 28.74 -14.06
C LEU A 43 4.96 29.34 -12.91
N LYS A 44 5.80 28.53 -12.25
CA LYS A 44 6.73 29.01 -11.21
C LYS A 44 7.70 30.06 -11.76
N SER A 45 8.28 29.84 -12.94
CA SER A 45 9.15 30.82 -13.59
C SER A 45 8.43 32.14 -13.87
N VAL A 46 7.18 32.10 -14.35
CA VAL A 46 6.40 33.32 -14.62
C VAL A 46 6.03 34.06 -13.33
N LEU A 47 5.68 33.34 -12.27
CA LEU A 47 5.41 33.96 -10.97
C LEU A 47 6.65 34.66 -10.38
N ILE A 48 7.85 34.10 -10.61
CA ILE A 48 9.11 34.76 -10.23
C ILE A 48 9.29 36.06 -11.02
N LEU A 49 9.10 36.01 -12.35
CA LEU A 49 9.17 37.19 -13.21
C LEU A 49 8.22 38.30 -12.75
N ILE A 50 6.97 37.96 -12.40
CA ILE A 50 6.01 38.94 -11.86
C ILE A 50 6.51 39.55 -10.56
N ASN A 51 6.97 38.73 -9.61
CA ASN A 51 7.45 39.22 -8.32
C ASN A 51 8.66 40.16 -8.46
N GLU A 52 9.57 39.87 -9.40
CA GLU A 52 10.74 40.72 -9.69
C GLU A 52 10.35 42.10 -10.26
N ASN A 53 9.20 42.21 -10.94
CA ASN A 53 8.76 43.43 -11.61
C ASN A 53 7.59 44.15 -10.91
N GLN A 54 7.06 43.58 -9.81
CA GLN A 54 5.89 44.11 -9.09
C GLN A 54 6.12 45.50 -8.48
N GLY A 55 7.38 45.84 -8.15
CA GLY A 55 7.75 47.15 -7.62
C GLY A 55 7.71 48.27 -8.66
N GLU A 56 7.81 47.92 -9.94
CA GLU A 56 7.83 48.88 -11.07
C GLU A 56 6.48 48.92 -11.81
N PHE A 57 5.76 47.80 -11.87
CA PHE A 57 4.49 47.67 -12.59
C PHE A 57 3.41 47.01 -11.73
N ASP A 58 2.19 47.54 -11.79
CA ASP A 58 1.01 46.83 -11.26
C ASP A 58 0.67 45.62 -12.16
N LEU A 59 0.93 44.42 -11.63
CA LEU A 59 0.72 43.11 -12.25
C LEU A 59 -0.23 42.21 -11.42
N THR A 60 -1.06 42.84 -10.58
CA THR A 60 -1.97 42.12 -9.66
C THR A 60 -2.95 41.21 -10.40
N GLN A 61 -3.48 41.65 -11.54
CA GLN A 61 -4.39 40.85 -12.37
C GLN A 61 -3.68 39.63 -12.97
N GLU A 62 -2.51 39.81 -13.59
CA GLU A 62 -1.73 38.75 -14.22
C GLU A 62 -1.32 37.68 -13.20
N ARG A 63 -0.97 38.12 -11.99
CA ARG A 63 -0.70 37.22 -10.87
C ARG A 63 -1.93 36.40 -10.48
N SER A 64 -3.08 37.05 -10.37
CA SER A 64 -4.34 36.36 -10.04
C SER A 64 -4.70 35.31 -11.09
N GLU A 65 -4.54 35.62 -12.37
CA GLU A 65 -4.80 34.68 -13.47
C GLU A 65 -3.86 33.46 -13.42
N LEU A 66 -2.57 33.67 -13.13
CA LEU A 66 -1.61 32.56 -13.00
C LEU A 66 -1.86 31.71 -11.75
N GLU A 67 -2.28 32.31 -10.64
CA GLU A 67 -2.65 31.54 -9.45
C GLU A 67 -3.91 30.70 -9.68
N ASN A 68 -4.90 31.24 -10.41
CA ASN A 68 -6.07 30.47 -10.86
C ASN A 68 -5.64 29.28 -11.73
N LEU A 69 -4.77 29.51 -12.72
CA LEU A 69 -4.23 28.45 -13.57
C LEU A 69 -3.45 27.39 -12.74
N ARG A 70 -2.70 27.82 -11.73
CA ARG A 70 -1.98 26.92 -10.80
C ARG A 70 -2.95 26.04 -10.02
N PHE A 71 -4.05 26.62 -9.55
CA PHE A 71 -5.09 25.90 -8.83
C PHE A 71 -5.75 24.85 -9.72
N GLU A 72 -6.12 25.20 -10.94
CA GLU A 72 -6.71 24.29 -11.92
C GLU A 72 -5.79 23.10 -12.23
N ILE A 73 -4.51 23.37 -12.53
CA ILE A 73 -3.52 22.31 -12.80
C ILE A 73 -3.39 21.36 -11.61
N LYS A 74 -3.26 21.91 -10.39
CA LYS A 74 -3.17 21.10 -9.17
C LYS A 74 -4.43 20.28 -8.94
N SER A 75 -5.60 20.84 -9.22
CA SER A 75 -6.89 20.13 -9.12
C SER A 75 -6.94 18.93 -10.06
N GLU A 76 -6.51 19.09 -11.31
CA GLU A 76 -6.46 18.01 -12.30
C GLU A 76 -5.44 16.91 -11.94
N ILE A 77 -4.26 17.29 -11.45
CA ILE A 77 -3.29 16.34 -10.90
C ILE A 77 -3.93 15.55 -9.77
N MET A 78 -4.56 16.22 -8.81
CA MET A 78 -5.22 15.55 -7.67
C MET A 78 -6.36 14.64 -8.11
N HIS A 79 -7.17 15.06 -9.07
CA HIS A 79 -8.24 14.25 -9.63
C HIS A 79 -7.69 12.97 -10.27
N SER A 80 -6.61 13.08 -11.03
CA SER A 80 -5.94 11.94 -11.67
C SER A 80 -5.28 11.01 -10.65
N ARG A 81 -4.58 11.56 -9.64
CA ARG A 81 -4.01 10.81 -8.51
C ARG A 81 -5.06 9.96 -7.79
N ARG A 82 -6.26 10.52 -7.54
CA ARG A 82 -7.36 9.78 -6.89
C ARG A 82 -7.77 8.53 -7.67
N LYS A 83 -7.57 8.46 -8.98
CA LYS A 83 -7.86 7.24 -9.77
C LYS A 83 -6.87 6.12 -9.40
N PHE A 84 -5.59 6.43 -9.27
CA PHE A 84 -4.56 5.46 -8.86
C PHE A 84 -4.75 5.02 -7.40
N LEU A 85 -4.99 5.95 -6.49
CA LEU A 85 -5.28 5.64 -5.09
C LEU A 85 -6.49 4.72 -4.94
N ARG A 86 -7.60 5.03 -5.62
CA ARG A 86 -8.81 4.19 -5.59
C ARG A 86 -8.53 2.76 -6.07
N ARG A 87 -7.74 2.61 -7.14
CA ARG A 87 -7.38 1.28 -7.65
C ARG A 87 -6.46 0.53 -6.69
N TYR A 88 -5.45 1.21 -6.13
CA TYR A 88 -4.56 0.61 -5.14
C TYR A 88 -5.33 0.16 -3.90
N HIS A 89 -6.15 1.03 -3.31
CA HIS A 89 -6.99 0.68 -2.16
C HIS A 89 -8.02 -0.40 -2.50
N GLY A 90 -8.56 -0.42 -3.72
CA GLY A 90 -9.41 -1.50 -4.21
C GLY A 90 -8.70 -2.86 -4.12
N LEU A 91 -7.48 -2.94 -4.64
CA LEU A 91 -6.63 -4.14 -4.54
C LEU A 91 -6.37 -4.53 -3.08
N LEU A 92 -6.04 -3.57 -2.21
CA LEU A 92 -5.80 -3.85 -0.78
C LEU A 92 -7.00 -4.44 -0.04
N ASN A 93 -8.21 -4.27 -0.57
CA ASN A 93 -9.45 -4.79 0.01
C ASN A 93 -9.88 -6.14 -0.58
N GLU A 94 -9.20 -6.65 -1.61
CA GLU A 94 -9.51 -7.95 -2.18
C GLU A 94 -9.25 -9.09 -1.18
N ASN A 95 -10.04 -10.17 -1.28
CA ASN A 95 -9.83 -11.35 -0.46
C ASN A 95 -8.74 -12.24 -1.08
N LEU A 96 -7.53 -12.18 -0.55
CA LEU A 96 -6.41 -12.98 -1.06
C LEU A 96 -6.49 -14.45 -0.62
N THR A 97 -6.27 -15.33 -1.57
CA THR A 97 -6.17 -16.78 -1.41
C THR A 97 -4.96 -17.29 -2.19
N LYS A 98 -4.60 -18.57 -2.03
CA LYS A 98 -3.50 -19.16 -2.82
C LYS A 98 -3.82 -19.16 -4.31
N ASP A 99 -5.08 -19.39 -4.65
CA ASP A 99 -5.53 -19.57 -6.03
C ASP A 99 -5.58 -18.25 -6.80
N ASN A 100 -5.86 -17.13 -6.12
CA ASN A 100 -5.94 -15.82 -6.78
C ASN A 100 -4.68 -14.95 -6.61
N LEU A 101 -3.70 -15.38 -5.81
CA LEU A 101 -2.50 -14.58 -5.50
C LEU A 101 -1.72 -14.19 -6.77
N GLU A 102 -1.60 -15.10 -7.74
CA GLU A 102 -0.91 -14.81 -9.00
C GLU A 102 -1.66 -13.75 -9.82
N GLY A 103 -2.98 -13.88 -9.94
CA GLY A 103 -3.84 -12.91 -10.62
C GLY A 103 -3.76 -11.53 -9.96
N PHE A 104 -3.80 -11.50 -8.63
CA PHE A 104 -3.58 -10.29 -7.86
C PHE A 104 -2.22 -9.64 -8.16
N CYS A 105 -1.13 -10.42 -8.17
CA CYS A 105 0.20 -9.90 -8.46
C CYS A 105 0.29 -9.29 -9.86
N LYS A 106 -0.39 -9.88 -10.86
CA LYS A 106 -0.49 -9.32 -12.21
C LYS A 106 -1.19 -7.96 -12.19
N LEU A 107 -2.34 -7.85 -11.51
CA LEU A 107 -3.08 -6.59 -11.39
C LEU A 107 -2.26 -5.49 -10.69
N LEU A 108 -1.57 -5.84 -9.59
CA LEU A 108 -0.69 -4.91 -8.88
C LEU A 108 0.49 -4.46 -9.75
N THR A 109 1.07 -5.38 -10.53
CA THR A 109 2.16 -5.06 -11.48
C THR A 109 1.68 -4.13 -12.59
N MET A 110 0.51 -4.39 -13.17
CA MET A 110 -0.09 -3.50 -14.17
C MET A 110 -0.32 -2.10 -13.60
N LEU A 111 -0.80 -2.00 -12.36
CA LEU A 111 -0.96 -0.72 -11.67
C LEU A 111 0.40 -0.03 -11.47
N LYS A 112 1.42 -0.77 -11.02
CA LYS A 112 2.78 -0.24 -10.86
C LYS A 112 3.32 0.34 -12.18
N VAL A 113 3.21 -0.40 -13.28
CA VAL A 113 3.67 0.07 -14.61
C VAL A 113 2.95 1.35 -15.03
N GLN A 114 1.65 1.46 -14.74
CA GLN A 114 0.89 2.68 -15.04
C GLN A 114 1.33 3.85 -14.15
N ILE A 115 1.66 3.59 -12.89
CA ILE A 115 2.22 4.60 -11.97
C ILE A 115 3.60 5.04 -12.45
N ASP A 116 4.50 4.11 -12.80
CA ASP A 116 5.86 4.40 -13.28
C ASP A 116 5.81 5.35 -14.49
N LYS A 117 4.88 5.12 -15.43
CA LYS A 117 4.68 5.97 -16.62
C LYS A 117 4.20 7.39 -16.30
N ASN A 118 3.56 7.60 -15.15
CA ASN A 118 2.97 8.88 -14.76
C ASN A 118 3.59 9.43 -13.46
N LEU A 119 4.76 8.90 -13.05
CA LEU A 119 5.30 9.07 -11.71
C LEU A 119 5.54 10.54 -11.40
N GLU A 120 6.37 11.19 -12.23
CA GLU A 120 6.71 12.61 -12.10
C GLU A 120 5.49 13.48 -12.35
N GLN A 121 4.79 13.27 -13.47
CA GLN A 121 3.68 14.11 -13.94
C GLN A 121 2.54 14.25 -12.93
N LEU A 122 2.28 13.18 -12.17
CA LEU A 122 1.21 13.14 -11.18
C LEU A 122 1.75 13.05 -9.75
N ASN A 123 3.06 13.20 -9.52
CA ASN A 123 3.73 13.14 -8.22
C ASN A 123 3.48 11.81 -7.44
N LEU A 124 3.40 10.67 -8.12
CA LEU A 124 2.89 9.40 -7.56
C LEU A 124 3.89 8.62 -6.69
N HIS A 125 5.01 9.22 -6.26
CA HIS A 125 6.09 8.56 -5.52
C HIS A 125 5.60 7.79 -4.28
N GLU A 126 4.71 8.40 -3.49
CA GLU A 126 4.13 7.76 -2.31
C GLU A 126 3.44 6.42 -2.63
N ILE A 127 2.60 6.38 -3.66
CA ILE A 127 1.87 5.16 -4.07
C ILE A 127 2.84 4.14 -4.65
N HIS A 128 3.83 4.61 -5.42
CA HIS A 128 4.88 3.75 -5.97
C HIS A 128 5.66 3.02 -4.86
N ASP A 129 6.05 3.75 -3.82
CA ASP A 129 6.82 3.21 -2.70
C ASP A 129 6.00 2.25 -1.84
N GLU A 130 4.71 2.55 -1.64
CA GLU A 130 3.75 1.64 -1.01
C GLU A 130 3.59 0.33 -1.79
N ILE A 131 3.49 0.39 -3.12
CA ILE A 131 3.40 -0.82 -3.96
C ILE A 131 4.69 -1.65 -3.86
N ASN A 132 5.86 -1.02 -3.87
CA ASN A 132 7.14 -1.72 -3.72
C ASN A 132 7.27 -2.39 -2.35
N THR A 133 6.85 -1.69 -1.30
CA THR A 133 6.80 -2.23 0.06
C THR A 133 5.84 -3.43 0.13
N TYR A 134 4.68 -3.33 -0.52
CA TYR A 134 3.74 -4.44 -0.62
C TYR A 134 4.36 -5.67 -1.34
N PHE A 135 5.06 -5.47 -2.46
CA PHE A 135 5.75 -6.56 -3.18
C PHE A 135 6.81 -7.26 -2.31
N LYS A 136 7.51 -6.54 -1.43
CA LYS A 136 8.42 -7.14 -0.46
C LYS A 136 7.70 -8.15 0.45
N TYR A 137 6.48 -7.86 0.88
CA TYR A 137 5.68 -8.78 1.69
C TYR A 137 5.10 -9.93 0.88
N ILE A 138 4.66 -9.70 -0.36
CA ILE A 138 4.30 -10.78 -1.29
C ILE A 138 5.46 -11.78 -1.42
N LYS A 139 6.69 -11.31 -1.60
CA LYS A 139 7.86 -12.18 -1.76
C LYS A 139 8.07 -13.06 -0.53
N LYS A 140 8.00 -12.48 0.67
CA LYS A 140 8.07 -13.23 1.94
C LYS A 140 6.95 -14.27 2.04
N LEU A 141 5.73 -13.90 1.66
CA LEU A 141 4.57 -14.78 1.64
C LEU A 141 4.77 -15.96 0.68
N TYR A 142 5.30 -15.74 -0.53
CA TYR A 142 5.63 -16.83 -1.46
C TYR A 142 6.69 -17.79 -0.91
N THR A 143 7.69 -17.29 -0.20
CA THR A 143 8.69 -18.14 0.49
C THR A 143 8.04 -19.03 1.56
N ILE A 144 7.05 -18.50 2.27
CA ILE A 144 6.26 -19.28 3.22
C ILE A 144 5.43 -20.32 2.47
N LEU A 145 4.68 -19.90 1.45
CA LEU A 145 3.80 -20.79 0.67
C LEU A 145 4.55 -21.97 0.04
N SER A 146 5.79 -21.77 -0.41
CA SER A 146 6.59 -22.84 -1.02
C SER A 146 7.13 -23.85 -0.01
N SER A 147 7.22 -23.51 1.28
CA SER A 147 7.90 -24.33 2.28
C SER A 147 7.01 -24.83 3.43
N TYR A 148 5.92 -24.12 3.76
CA TYR A 148 5.17 -24.35 4.99
C TYR A 148 4.48 -25.72 5.08
N LYS A 149 4.22 -26.39 3.94
CA LYS A 149 3.66 -27.75 3.91
C LYS A 149 4.70 -28.85 4.14
N VAL A 150 5.98 -28.56 3.93
CA VAL A 150 7.08 -29.53 4.04
C VAL A 150 7.83 -29.38 5.37
N LEU A 151 7.86 -28.16 5.90
CA LEU A 151 8.44 -27.88 7.20
C LEU A 151 7.64 -28.53 8.34
N ASN A 152 8.32 -28.85 9.44
CA ASN A 152 7.63 -29.19 10.67
C ASN A 152 6.78 -28.00 11.17
N PHE A 153 5.76 -28.31 11.96
CA PHE A 153 4.78 -27.33 12.44
C PHE A 153 5.44 -26.10 13.10
N ASN A 154 6.43 -26.32 13.96
CA ASN A 154 7.08 -25.24 14.72
C ASN A 154 7.83 -24.27 13.80
N ASN A 155 8.53 -24.77 12.78
CA ASN A 155 9.24 -23.94 11.83
C ASN A 155 8.27 -23.19 10.91
N ALA A 156 7.24 -23.86 10.39
CA ALA A 156 6.24 -23.25 9.53
C ALA A 156 5.44 -22.17 10.27
N SER A 157 4.94 -22.47 11.47
CA SER A 157 4.19 -21.54 12.31
C SER A 157 5.02 -20.30 12.67
N ARG A 158 6.29 -20.48 13.05
CA ARG A 158 7.21 -19.38 13.36
C ARG A 158 7.37 -18.42 12.18
N GLN A 159 7.52 -18.93 10.96
CA GLN A 159 7.64 -18.07 9.77
C GLN A 159 6.35 -17.30 9.48
N ILE A 160 5.19 -17.95 9.58
CA ILE A 160 3.88 -17.31 9.38
C ILE A 160 3.64 -16.23 10.44
N LEU A 161 3.87 -16.55 11.72
CA LEU A 161 3.67 -15.60 12.83
C LEU A 161 4.65 -14.43 12.77
N ARG A 162 5.89 -14.66 12.32
CA ARG A 162 6.84 -13.58 12.05
C ARG A 162 6.30 -12.62 11.00
N LEU A 163 5.81 -13.12 9.86
CA LEU A 163 5.18 -12.27 8.84
C LEU A 163 3.96 -11.53 9.40
N ALA A 164 3.11 -12.21 10.17
CA ALA A 164 1.94 -11.58 10.81
C ALA A 164 2.34 -10.43 11.76
N SER A 165 3.43 -10.59 12.51
CA SER A 165 3.95 -9.55 13.41
C SER A 165 4.47 -8.33 12.65
N GLU A 166 5.18 -8.53 11.53
CA GLU A 166 5.64 -7.44 10.68
C GLU A 166 4.46 -6.68 10.06
N LEU A 167 3.43 -7.41 9.62
CA LEU A 167 2.20 -6.84 9.08
C LEU A 167 1.32 -6.15 10.14
N LYS A 168 1.63 -6.26 11.44
CA LYS A 168 0.84 -5.61 12.51
C LYS A 168 0.93 -4.08 12.44
N HIS A 169 2.09 -3.57 12.04
CA HIS A 169 2.39 -2.14 12.01
C HIS A 169 2.08 -1.48 10.66
N ILE A 170 1.62 -2.27 9.68
CA ILE A 170 1.36 -1.80 8.32
C ILE A 170 -0.09 -2.10 7.93
N HIS A 171 -0.70 -1.18 7.18
CA HIS A 171 -2.10 -1.29 6.79
C HIS A 171 -2.29 -2.07 5.48
N TYR A 172 -2.01 -3.38 5.52
CA TYR A 172 -2.30 -4.31 4.41
C TYR A 172 -3.33 -5.37 4.85
N PRO A 173 -4.62 -5.02 4.88
CA PRO A 173 -5.65 -5.85 5.51
C PRO A 173 -5.83 -7.21 4.79
N ASN A 174 -5.74 -7.25 3.47
CA ASN A 174 -5.81 -8.48 2.69
C ASN A 174 -4.64 -9.44 2.98
N LEU A 175 -3.39 -8.97 3.00
CA LEU A 175 -2.23 -9.79 3.36
C LEU A 175 -2.31 -10.28 4.80
N ARG A 176 -2.76 -9.42 5.72
CA ARG A 176 -2.94 -9.81 7.12
C ARG A 176 -3.95 -10.94 7.24
N LYS A 177 -5.13 -10.79 6.62
CA LYS A 177 -6.17 -11.84 6.59
C LYS A 177 -5.62 -13.14 6.01
N PHE A 178 -4.93 -13.08 4.87
CA PHE A 178 -4.39 -14.25 4.20
C PHE A 178 -3.28 -14.94 5.02
N THR A 179 -2.41 -14.16 5.67
CA THR A 179 -1.37 -14.70 6.56
C THR A 179 -1.99 -15.46 7.74
N TYR A 180 -3.06 -14.91 8.35
CA TYR A 180 -3.79 -15.61 9.40
C TYR A 180 -4.54 -16.83 8.90
N SER A 181 -5.10 -16.81 7.69
CA SER A 181 -5.74 -18.01 7.13
C SER A 181 -4.72 -19.13 6.91
N LEU A 182 -3.49 -18.81 6.48
CA LEU A 182 -2.42 -19.80 6.36
C LEU A 182 -2.04 -20.39 7.71
N TYR A 183 -1.93 -19.57 8.76
CA TYR A 183 -1.67 -20.06 10.12
C TYR A 183 -2.78 -20.99 10.59
N HIS A 184 -4.04 -20.61 10.37
CA HIS A 184 -5.18 -21.46 10.73
C HIS A 184 -5.18 -22.78 9.97
N GLU A 185 -4.93 -22.78 8.67
CA GLU A 185 -4.85 -24.01 7.88
C GLU A 185 -3.76 -24.95 8.42
N LEU A 186 -2.57 -24.41 8.72
CA LEU A 186 -1.47 -25.16 9.32
C LEU A 186 -1.86 -25.76 10.68
N LEU A 187 -2.50 -24.95 11.54
CA LEU A 187 -2.97 -25.38 12.86
C LEU A 187 -4.02 -26.50 12.76
N TYR A 188 -5.01 -26.33 11.88
CA TYR A 188 -6.03 -27.36 11.65
C TYR A 188 -5.43 -28.66 11.13
N SER A 189 -4.50 -28.57 10.17
CA SER A 189 -3.79 -29.74 9.66
C SER A 189 -3.05 -30.48 10.77
N LYS A 190 -2.35 -29.74 11.66
CA LYS A 190 -1.64 -30.34 12.77
C LYS A 190 -2.57 -30.97 13.82
N LEU A 191 -3.67 -30.30 14.16
CA LEU A 191 -4.67 -30.83 15.07
C LEU A 191 -5.34 -32.10 14.52
N ASN A 192 -5.62 -32.15 13.21
CA ASN A 192 -6.12 -33.36 12.54
C ASN A 192 -5.10 -34.51 12.56
N GLU A 193 -3.80 -34.21 12.47
CA GLU A 193 -2.76 -35.23 12.61
C GLU A 193 -2.73 -35.81 14.03
N VAL A 194 -2.86 -34.95 15.05
CA VAL A 194 -2.89 -35.35 16.46
C VAL A 194 -4.16 -36.13 16.78
N SER A 195 -5.33 -35.72 16.28
CA SER A 195 -6.61 -36.40 16.53
C SER A 195 -6.66 -37.83 15.99
N LYS A 196 -5.91 -38.11 14.91
CA LYS A 196 -5.78 -39.47 14.36
C LYS A 196 -5.00 -40.40 15.29
N ARG A 197 -4.11 -39.87 16.12
CA ARG A 197 -3.27 -40.65 17.04
C ARG A 197 -3.83 -40.68 18.47
N HIS A 198 -4.59 -39.66 18.85
CA HIS A 198 -5.07 -39.47 20.21
C HIS A 198 -6.58 -39.24 20.23
N GLU A 199 -7.32 -40.01 21.02
CA GLU A 199 -8.72 -39.71 21.33
C GLU A 199 -8.84 -38.49 22.24
N ARG A 200 -7.92 -38.44 23.20
CA ARG A 200 -7.81 -37.42 24.24
C ARG A 200 -6.34 -37.09 24.43
N ILE A 201 -6.05 -35.82 24.70
CA ILE A 201 -4.70 -35.35 25.01
C ILE A 201 -4.77 -34.33 26.14
N LYS A 202 -3.77 -34.29 27.02
CA LYS A 202 -3.69 -33.21 28.02
C LYS A 202 -3.31 -31.89 27.36
N LEU A 203 -3.81 -30.77 27.91
CA LEU A 203 -3.50 -29.42 27.43
C LEU A 203 -2.00 -29.15 27.36
N VAL A 204 -1.25 -29.58 28.38
CA VAL A 204 0.21 -29.39 28.48
C VAL A 204 0.93 -30.12 27.34
N GLU A 205 0.57 -31.38 27.08
CA GLU A 205 1.14 -32.19 25.99
C GLU A 205 0.84 -31.56 24.62
N LEU A 206 -0.39 -31.08 24.40
CA LEU A 206 -0.73 -30.39 23.15
C LEU A 206 0.01 -29.04 23.03
N SER A 207 0.20 -28.33 24.13
CA SER A 207 0.98 -27.09 24.21
C SER A 207 2.42 -27.32 23.76
N GLU A 208 3.05 -28.42 24.19
CA GLU A 208 4.39 -28.80 23.75
C GLU A 208 4.44 -29.12 22.25
N ILE A 209 3.47 -29.90 21.74
CA ILE A 209 3.39 -30.27 20.31
C ILE A 209 3.23 -29.03 19.42
N LEU A 210 2.41 -28.07 19.84
CA LEU A 210 2.14 -26.85 19.10
C LEU A 210 3.14 -25.72 19.41
N ALA A 211 3.99 -25.89 20.42
CA ALA A 211 4.84 -24.84 20.96
C ALA A 211 4.05 -23.53 21.28
N ILE A 212 2.86 -23.68 21.87
CA ILE A 212 1.98 -22.58 22.29
C ILE A 212 1.83 -22.66 23.81
N ASP A 213 2.03 -21.54 24.51
CA ASP A 213 1.81 -21.46 25.95
C ASP A 213 0.43 -22.03 26.36
N PRO A 214 0.33 -22.85 27.43
CA PRO A 214 -0.92 -23.49 27.83
C PRO A 214 -2.10 -22.52 28.03
N ASN A 215 -1.85 -21.32 28.56
CA ASN A 215 -2.92 -20.34 28.79
C ASN A 215 -3.47 -19.83 27.45
N ASN A 216 -2.58 -19.47 26.54
CA ASN A 216 -2.95 -19.04 25.18
C ASN A 216 -3.63 -20.16 24.39
N LEU A 217 -3.21 -21.42 24.61
CA LEU A 217 -3.79 -22.58 23.96
C LEU A 217 -5.22 -22.84 24.45
N SER A 218 -5.50 -22.68 25.74
CA SER A 218 -6.85 -22.81 26.31
C SER A 218 -7.84 -21.85 25.61
N ASP A 219 -7.46 -20.58 25.47
CA ASP A 219 -8.27 -19.57 24.77
C ASP A 219 -8.46 -19.90 23.28
N LEU A 220 -7.42 -20.42 22.65
CA LEU A 220 -7.47 -20.84 21.26
C LEU A 220 -8.43 -22.02 21.06
N ILE A 221 -8.39 -23.01 21.96
CA ILE A 221 -9.28 -24.18 21.93
C ILE A 221 -10.75 -23.75 22.10
N ALA A 222 -11.03 -22.85 23.04
CA ALA A 222 -12.38 -22.32 23.25
C ALA A 222 -12.96 -21.65 21.98
N LYS A 223 -12.10 -21.03 21.16
CA LYS A 223 -12.47 -20.46 19.86
C LYS A 223 -12.63 -21.52 18.77
N LEU A 224 -11.78 -22.56 18.77
CA LEU A 224 -11.80 -23.62 17.76
C LEU A 224 -13.02 -24.52 17.89
N ILE A 225 -13.43 -24.89 19.11
CA ILE A 225 -14.60 -25.74 19.36
C ILE A 225 -15.88 -25.17 18.73
N LYS A 226 -16.00 -23.84 18.68
CA LYS A 226 -17.16 -23.13 18.12
C LYS A 226 -17.22 -23.13 16.59
N LYS A 227 -16.18 -23.62 15.90
CA LYS A 227 -16.11 -23.60 14.43
C LYS A 227 -16.65 -24.90 13.85
N ASP A 228 -17.37 -24.78 12.73
CA ASP A 228 -17.79 -25.94 11.94
C ASP A 228 -16.56 -26.76 11.51
N LYS A 229 -16.67 -28.09 11.62
CA LYS A 229 -15.61 -29.07 11.34
C LYS A 229 -14.36 -28.91 12.22
N SER A 230 -14.52 -28.43 13.45
CA SER A 230 -13.45 -28.45 14.44
C SER A 230 -12.95 -29.90 14.67
N PRO A 231 -11.62 -30.14 14.64
CA PRO A 231 -11.05 -31.42 15.07
C PRO A 231 -11.26 -31.67 16.56
N ILE A 232 -11.50 -30.62 17.34
CA ILE A 232 -11.74 -30.70 18.79
C ILE A 232 -13.26 -30.75 19.04
N GLN A 233 -13.70 -31.76 19.78
CA GLN A 233 -15.10 -31.95 20.16
C GLN A 233 -15.45 -31.13 21.41
N TYR A 234 -14.68 -31.26 22.48
CA TYR A 234 -14.85 -30.49 23.71
C TYR A 234 -13.56 -30.49 24.55
N TYR A 235 -13.51 -29.56 25.51
CA TYR A 235 -12.43 -29.42 26.49
C TYR A 235 -12.99 -29.65 27.89
N ILE A 236 -12.29 -30.42 28.73
CA ILE A 236 -12.69 -30.74 30.11
C ILE A 236 -11.84 -29.88 31.06
N PRO A 237 -12.39 -28.79 31.66
CA PRO A 237 -11.58 -27.87 32.47
C PRO A 237 -10.97 -28.50 33.72
N LYS A 238 -11.65 -29.47 34.34
CA LYS A 238 -11.20 -30.12 35.58
C LYS A 238 -9.95 -30.98 35.38
N THR A 239 -9.89 -31.73 34.29
CA THR A 239 -8.77 -32.63 33.97
C THR A 239 -7.78 -32.01 32.98
N GLN A 240 -8.11 -30.85 32.42
CA GLN A 240 -7.39 -30.19 31.33
C GLN A 240 -7.20 -31.08 30.10
N GLU A 241 -8.16 -31.96 29.85
CA GLU A 241 -8.14 -32.87 28.70
C GLU A 241 -8.93 -32.31 27.52
N ILE A 242 -8.38 -32.50 26.34
CA ILE A 242 -8.97 -32.09 25.06
C ILE A 242 -9.41 -33.37 24.37
N VAL A 243 -10.70 -33.44 24.02
CA VAL A 243 -11.28 -34.59 23.34
C VAL A 243 -11.46 -34.27 21.86
N PHE A 244 -10.90 -35.10 20.99
CA PHE A 244 -10.97 -34.90 19.54
C PHE A 244 -12.19 -35.58 18.91
N ASN A 245 -12.66 -35.02 17.81
CA ASN A 245 -13.74 -35.57 17.00
C ASN A 245 -13.18 -36.61 16.02
N ARG A 246 -13.59 -37.88 16.18
CA ARG A 246 -13.13 -39.00 15.34
C ARG A 246 -13.89 -39.16 14.01
N LYS A 247 -14.94 -38.36 13.77
CA LYS A 247 -15.82 -38.50 12.60
C LYS A 247 -15.43 -37.59 11.42
N LEU A 248 -14.26 -36.96 11.46
CA LEU A 248 -13.75 -36.03 10.44
C LEU A 248 -12.55 -36.60 9.69
#